data_AF-A0A952V277-F1
#
_entry.id   AF-A0A952V277-F1
#
_cell.length_a   1.000
_cell.length_b   1.000
_cell.length_c   1.000
_cell.angle_alpha   90.00
_cell.angle_beta   90.00
_cell.angle_gamma   90.00
#
_symmetry.space_group_name_H-M   'P 1'
#
loop_
_entity.id
_entity.type
_entity.pdbx_description
1 polymer ?
#
loop_
_entity_poly.entity_id
_entity_poly.type
_entity_poly.pdbx_seq_one_letter_code
_entity_poly.pdbx_strand_id
1 'polypeptide(L)'
;MKKLHHCPKCSSRKIWVIERYRIPGGETITGNPLAVVPHQPDPTASRFSFAKANPVGSFDLYLCDGCGYSELWAEDFRGLAVDPARGIRLLDTSDAKAGPFR
;
A
#
# COMPACT_ATOMS: atom_id res chain seq x y z
N MET A 1 5.98 -6.08 12.62
CA MET A 1 5.55 -5.26 13.78
C MET A 1 4.03 -5.26 13.98
N LYS A 2 3.21 -5.00 12.95
CA LYS A 2 1.73 -4.93 13.08
C LYS A 2 1.07 -6.13 13.78
N LYS A 3 1.43 -7.36 13.38
CA LYS A 3 0.89 -8.60 13.98
C LYS A 3 1.67 -9.09 15.22
N LEU A 4 2.97 -8.79 15.27
CA LEU A 4 3.88 -9.32 16.28
C LEU A 4 3.90 -8.48 17.55
N HIS A 5 3.51 -7.20 17.48
CA HIS A 5 3.60 -6.22 18.56
C HIS A 5 5.01 -6.07 19.18
N HIS A 6 6.05 -6.48 18.44
CA HIS A 6 7.46 -6.25 18.73
C HIS A 6 8.26 -6.10 17.42
N CYS A 7 9.45 -5.52 17.52
CA CYS A 7 10.38 -5.37 16.40
C CYS A 7 11.05 -6.71 16.07
N PRO A 8 11.00 -7.19 14.81
CA PRO A 8 11.62 -8.46 14.43
C PRO A 8 13.15 -8.40 14.34
N LYS A 9 13.76 -7.21 14.47
CA LYS A 9 15.22 -7.01 14.37
C LYS A 9 15.91 -6.91 15.72
N CYS A 10 15.30 -6.25 16.71
CA CYS A 10 15.90 -6.04 18.04
C CYS A 10 15.00 -6.44 19.21
N SER A 11 13.84 -7.05 18.94
CA SER A 11 12.86 -7.48 19.96
C SER A 11 12.27 -6.37 20.83
N SER A 12 12.58 -5.10 20.56
CA SER A 12 11.96 -3.95 21.25
C SER A 12 10.44 -3.96 21.09
N ARG A 13 9.74 -3.54 22.14
CA ARG A 13 8.27 -3.40 22.17
C ARG A 13 7.81 -1.95 22.04
N LYS A 14 8.74 -1.00 21.92
CA LYS A 14 8.43 0.41 21.64
C LYS A 14 8.35 0.60 20.14
N ILE A 15 7.13 0.78 19.64
CA ILE A 15 6.84 0.91 18.22
C ILE A 15 5.94 2.12 18.03
N TRP A 16 6.39 3.04 17.17
CA TRP A 16 5.56 4.12 16.66
C TRP A 16 4.66 3.59 15.56
N VAL A 17 3.38 3.97 15.59
CA VAL A 17 2.41 3.70 14.53
C VAL A 17 1.96 5.05 13.97
N ILE A 18 2.26 5.29 12.71
CA ILE A 18 1.87 6.51 12.00
C ILE A 18 0.82 6.09 10.97
N GLU A 19 -0.43 6.30 11.34
CA GLU A 19 -1.58 5.93 10.52
C GLU A 19 -1.67 6.81 9.27
N ARG A 20 -2.03 6.20 8.14
CA ARG A 20 -2.18 6.88 6.84
C ARG A 20 -0.97 7.79 6.55
N TYR A 21 0.22 7.19 6.58
CA TYR A 21 1.51 7.84 6.39
C TYR A 21 1.47 8.80 5.20
N ARG A 22 1.93 10.03 5.42
CA ARG A 22 1.84 11.11 4.44
C ARG A 22 3.23 11.52 3.97
N ILE A 23 3.31 11.86 2.69
CA ILE A 23 4.48 12.47 2.06
C ILE A 23 4.22 13.96 1.82
N PRO A 24 5.25 14.80 1.82
CA PRO A 24 5.10 16.20 1.44
C PRO A 24 4.45 16.32 0.06
N GLY A 25 3.33 17.02 -0.01
CA GLY A 25 2.68 17.42 -1.25
C GLY A 25 2.64 18.94 -1.22
N GLY A 26 3.17 19.61 -2.25
CA GLY A 26 3.50 21.04 -2.24
C GLY A 26 2.35 22.03 -1.95
N GLU A 27 1.15 21.54 -1.66
CA GLU A 27 -0.07 22.34 -1.45
C GLU A 27 -0.53 22.39 0.01
N THR A 28 -0.10 21.45 0.89
CA THR A 28 -0.56 21.41 2.29
C THR A 28 0.55 21.07 3.27
N ILE A 29 0.52 21.71 4.45
CA ILE A 29 1.43 21.41 5.57
C ILE A 29 1.26 19.95 6.04
N THR A 30 0.05 19.41 5.90
CA THR A 30 -0.26 18.03 6.29
C THR A 30 0.30 17.01 5.30
N GLY A 31 0.53 17.37 4.03
CA GLY A 31 0.97 16.45 2.98
C GLY A 31 -0.14 15.52 2.49
N ASN A 32 0.22 14.69 1.50
CA ASN A 32 -0.69 13.74 0.85
C ASN A 32 -0.46 12.32 1.39
N PRO A 33 -1.51 11.53 1.66
CA PRO A 33 -1.34 10.11 1.98
C PRO A 33 -0.52 9.40 0.91
N LEU A 34 0.44 8.59 1.34
CA LEU A 34 1.19 7.72 0.45
C LEU A 34 0.26 6.61 -0.04
N ALA A 35 -0.11 6.66 -1.32
CA ALA A 35 -0.97 5.67 -1.95
C ALA A 35 -0.19 4.41 -2.34
N VAL A 36 -0.87 3.25 -2.33
CA VAL A 36 -0.31 1.99 -2.87
C VAL A 36 -0.13 2.11 -4.38
N VAL A 37 -1.14 2.65 -5.06
CA VAL A 37 -1.05 3.03 -6.47
C VAL A 37 -1.55 4.46 -6.63
N PRO A 38 -0.68 5.43 -6.97
CA PRO A 38 -1.08 6.83 -7.05
C PRO A 38 -1.79 7.20 -8.37
N HIS A 39 -1.79 6.31 -9.37
CA HIS A 39 -2.13 6.63 -10.75
C HIS A 39 -3.06 5.60 -11.41
N GLN A 40 -4.03 5.04 -10.67
CA GLN A 40 -5.02 4.15 -11.27
C GLN A 40 -6.06 4.96 -12.04
N PRO A 41 -6.48 4.54 -13.26
CA PRO A 41 -7.54 5.24 -13.98
C PRO A 41 -8.87 5.09 -13.23
N ASP A 42 -9.67 6.15 -13.23
CA ASP A 42 -11.05 6.08 -12.75
C ASP A 42 -11.91 5.23 -13.72
N PRO A 43 -12.49 4.11 -13.26
CA PRO A 43 -13.34 3.26 -14.11
C PRO A 43 -14.65 3.95 -14.52
N THR A 44 -15.04 5.04 -13.84
CA THR A 44 -16.26 5.81 -14.12
C THR A 44 -16.02 7.05 -14.99
N ALA A 45 -14.76 7.35 -15.34
CA ALA A 45 -14.44 8.46 -16.21
C ALA A 45 -14.99 8.22 -17.63
N SER A 46 -15.93 9.06 -18.06
CA SER A 46 -16.41 9.14 -19.44
C SER A 46 -15.25 9.40 -20.40
N ARG A 47 -15.35 8.91 -21.65
CA ARG A 47 -14.38 9.14 -22.74
C ARG A 47 -14.09 10.63 -23.02
N PHE A 48 -14.92 11.53 -22.52
CA PHE A 48 -14.78 12.99 -22.66
C PHE A 48 -14.22 13.69 -21.41
N SER A 49 -13.96 12.95 -20.33
CA SER A 49 -13.32 13.49 -19.13
C SER A 49 -11.81 13.37 -19.25
N PHE A 50 -11.08 14.42 -18.88
CA PHE A 50 -9.65 14.30 -18.57
C PHE A 50 -9.48 13.16 -17.56
N ALA A 51 -8.62 12.18 -17.87
CA ALA A 51 -8.39 11.02 -17.02
C ALA A 51 -7.83 11.50 -15.67
N LYS A 52 -8.69 11.58 -14.65
CA LYS A 52 -8.24 11.84 -13.28
C LYS A 52 -7.65 10.55 -12.75
N ALA A 53 -6.40 10.64 -12.28
CA ALA A 53 -5.79 9.58 -11.52
C ALA A 53 -6.47 9.51 -10.14
N ASN A 54 -7.00 8.35 -9.79
CA ASN A 54 -7.51 8.10 -8.45
C ASN A 54 -6.48 7.27 -7.69
N PRO A 55 -5.90 7.80 -6.60
CA PRO A 55 -5.02 7.03 -5.75
C PRO A 55 -5.81 5.90 -5.07
N VAL A 56 -5.23 4.70 -5.05
CA VAL A 56 -5.82 3.51 -4.43
C VAL A 56 -4.95 3.04 -3.27
N GLY A 57 -5.61 2.74 -2.15
CA GLY A 57 -5.00 2.30 -0.92
C GLY A 57 -4.18 3.37 -0.20
N SER A 58 -3.74 3.04 1.01
CA SER A 58 -2.86 3.85 1.84
C SER A 58 -1.87 2.95 2.58
N PHE A 59 -0.84 3.56 3.18
CA PHE A 59 0.06 2.84 4.08
C PHE A 59 0.00 3.38 5.50
N ASP A 60 0.06 2.48 6.48
CA ASP A 60 0.51 2.81 7.83
C ASP A 60 2.00 2.55 7.94
N LEU A 61 2.73 3.40 8.66
CA LEU A 61 4.15 3.21 8.96
C LEU A 61 4.31 2.71 10.39
N TYR A 62 4.96 1.56 10.54
CA TYR A 62 5.42 1.04 11.82
C TYR A 62 6.92 1.28 11.93
N LEU A 63 7.36 2.02 12.95
CA LEU A 63 8.76 2.38 13.18
C LEU A 63 9.21 1.90 14.56
N CYS A 64 10.27 1.10 14.62
CA CYS A 64 10.86 0.69 15.88
C CYS A 64 11.67 1.83 16.51
N ASP A 65 11.31 2.21 17.74
CA ASP A 65 12.01 3.24 18.52
C ASP A 65 13.44 2.82 18.93
N GLY A 66 13.71 1.52 19.00
CA GLY A 66 15.00 1.00 19.46
C GLY A 66 16.08 0.90 18.38
N CYS A 67 15.72 0.48 17.16
CA CYS A 67 16.70 0.24 16.08
C CYS A 67 16.36 0.92 14.75
N GLY A 68 15.24 1.65 14.66
CA GLY A 68 14.83 2.34 13.44
C GLY A 68 14.25 1.45 12.33
N TYR A 69 14.21 0.12 12.52
CA TYR A 69 13.59 -0.78 11.55
C TYR A 69 12.13 -0.38 11.31
N SER A 70 11.74 -0.33 10.03
CA SER A 70 10.48 0.24 9.57
C SER A 70 9.74 -0.72 8.63
N GLU A 71 8.42 -0.77 8.75
CA GLU A 71 7.54 -1.53 7.87
C GLU A 71 6.39 -0.65 7.41
N LEU A 72 6.08 -0.69 6.10
CA LEU A 72 4.88 -0.09 5.54
C LEU A 72 3.79 -1.16 5.41
N TRP A 73 2.59 -0.86 5.89
CA TRP A 73 1.46 -1.78 5.85
C TRP A 73 0.33 -1.22 5.00
N ALA A 74 0.01 -1.89 3.89
CA ALA A 74 -1.02 -1.46 2.96
C ALA A 74 -2.43 -1.69 3.52
N GLU A 75 -3.30 -0.70 3.38
CA GLU A 75 -4.73 -0.73 3.71
C GLU A 75 -5.54 -0.19 2.52
N ASP A 76 -6.86 -0.40 2.54
CA ASP A 76 -7.82 0.16 1.56
C ASP A 76 -7.51 -0.15 0.07
N PHE A 77 -6.74 -1.20 -0.22
CA PHE A 77 -6.28 -1.53 -1.59
C PHE A 77 -7.23 -2.46 -2.37
N ARG A 78 -8.41 -2.79 -1.84
CA ARG A 78 -9.35 -3.73 -2.49
C ARG A 78 -9.86 -3.23 -3.85
N GLY A 79 -9.75 -1.94 -4.15
CA GLY A 79 -10.08 -1.35 -5.46
C GLY A 79 -8.95 -1.41 -6.49
N LEU A 80 -7.83 -2.07 -6.18
CA LEU A 80 -6.68 -2.18 -7.08
C LEU A 80 -7.03 -3.01 -8.31
N ALA A 81 -6.79 -2.45 -9.49
CA ALA A 81 -7.01 -3.12 -10.77
C ALA A 81 -5.67 -3.46 -11.44
N VAL A 82 -5.62 -4.59 -12.13
CA VAL A 82 -4.48 -4.96 -12.97
C VAL A 82 -4.38 -3.99 -14.14
N ASP A 83 -3.21 -3.39 -14.32
CA ASP A 83 -2.90 -2.48 -15.43
C ASP A 83 -1.42 -2.66 -15.82
N PRO A 84 -1.13 -3.58 -16.75
CA PRO A 84 0.25 -3.86 -17.17
C PRO A 84 0.92 -2.66 -17.85
N ALA A 85 0.15 -1.77 -18.49
CA ALA A 85 0.68 -0.58 -19.13
C ALA A 85 1.25 0.43 -18.10
N ARG A 86 0.79 0.34 -16.86
CA ARG A 86 1.27 1.13 -15.71
C ARG A 86 2.10 0.29 -14.72
N GLY A 87 2.47 -0.93 -15.10
CA GLY A 87 3.29 -1.82 -14.28
C GLY A 87 2.55 -2.48 -13.10
N ILE A 88 1.22 -2.42 -13.07
CA ILE A 88 0.40 -3.00 -12.01
C ILE A 88 -0.02 -4.41 -12.42
N ARG A 89 0.51 -5.42 -11.73
CA ARG A 89 0.17 -6.83 -11.97
C ARG A 89 0.00 -7.59 -10.67
N LEU A 90 -0.95 -8.52 -10.65
CA LEU A 90 -1.07 -9.50 -9.58
C LEU A 90 -0.21 -10.71 -9.95
N LEU A 91 0.81 -11.00 -9.14
CA LEU A 91 1.49 -12.29 -9.17
C LEU A 91 0.82 -13.17 -8.13
N ASP A 92 -0.11 -14.02 -8.59
CA ASP A 92 -0.77 -14.99 -7.73
C ASP A 92 0.09 -16.26 -7.63
N THR A 93 0.62 -16.51 -6.44
CA THR A 93 1.40 -17.72 -6.11
C THR A 93 0.63 -18.69 -5.23
N SER A 94 -0.69 -18.51 -5.08
CA SER A 94 -1.51 -19.55 -4.48
C SER A 94 -1.40 -20.81 -5.34
N ASP A 95 -1.25 -21.97 -4.69
CA ASP A 95 -1.00 -23.23 -5.40
C ASP A 95 -2.01 -23.42 -6.53
N ALA A 96 -1.50 -23.60 -7.75
CA ALA A 96 -2.33 -24.05 -8.86
C ALA A 96 -3.05 -25.30 -8.38
N LYS A 97 -4.37 -25.23 -8.22
CA LYS A 97 -5.20 -26.36 -7.77
C LYS A 97 -4.66 -27.62 -8.41
N ALA A 98 -4.13 -28.53 -7.61
CA ALA A 98 -3.77 -29.86 -8.05
C ALA A 98 -5.01 -30.43 -8.75
N GLY A 99 -4.95 -30.51 -10.08
CA GLY A 99 -5.96 -31.20 -10.85
C GLY A 99 -5.99 -32.67 -10.42
N PRO A 100 -7.10 -33.39 -10.62
CA PRO A 100 -7.35 -34.71 -10.05
C PRO A 100 -6.46 -35.84 -10.62
N PHE A 101 -5.35 -35.52 -11.30
CA PHE A 101 -4.44 -36.46 -11.94
C PHE A 101 -3.00 -36.34 -11.41
N ARG A 102 -2.83 -36.21 -10.10
CA ARG A 102 -1.55 -36.48 -9.43
C ARG A 102 -1.78 -37.25 -8.14
#